data_AF-A0A2D3PRA1-F1
#
_entry.id   AF-A0A2D3PRA1-F1
#
_cell.length_a   1.000
_cell.length_b   1.000
_cell.length_c   1.000
_cell.angle_alpha   90.00
_cell.angle_beta   90.00
_cell.angle_gamma   90.00
#
_symmetry.space_group_name_H-M   'P 1'
#
loop_
_entity.id
_entity.type
_entity.pdbx_description
1 polymer ?
#
loop_
_entity_poly.entity_id
_entity_poly.type
_entity_poly.pdbx_seq_one_letter_code
_entity_poly.pdbx_strand_id
1 'polypeptide(L)'
;MNFSKEQNEILNLPFDQNIIVNACAGSGKTTILIERVRRHFYNIKKEYKKIVILVFNNAIKEEISLQIKEKNLYQVEVSTFHNFFIHHILPFSNKIKLNMFKNFDLKYLYECKTENFEEWKEIFENGKIVTSSVVSKKDFLLEYILEILENNKSCQEYIKSRFECIYIDEAQDNNEIQYKFIEIFLTFGINIFMVGDPSQSLYSFRGANSKLFLDYENKEDFISKKLNQNFRSHPSINEFANNYSFDFLGEQDIINFIEDITEIEKKVTKLVVLRSKNEDCKNYEQKGYSYIKAPIIPPEVDNVQLSSLLLEEYFTTKNAIKFLKKITNIEDSFFGCIINGVDRRNFYQCHFFNKKS
;
A
#
# COMPACT_ATOMS: atom_id res chain seq x y z
N MET A 1 23.01 2.67 -14.98
CA MET A 1 22.72 1.88 -13.76
C MET A 1 22.95 0.42 -14.09
N ASN A 2 23.52 -0.35 -13.16
CA ASN A 2 23.61 -1.80 -13.30
C ASN A 2 22.36 -2.42 -12.67
N PHE A 3 21.46 -2.92 -13.50
CA PHE A 3 20.28 -3.66 -13.05
C PHE A 3 20.63 -5.14 -12.82
N SER A 4 19.91 -5.82 -11.92
CA SER A 4 20.08 -7.27 -11.69
C SER A 4 19.58 -8.10 -12.88
N LYS A 5 19.79 -9.42 -12.87
CA LYS A 5 19.26 -10.31 -13.92
C LYS A 5 17.73 -10.24 -14.00
N GLU A 6 17.03 -10.40 -12.86
CA GLU A 6 15.57 -10.32 -12.77
C GLU A 6 15.04 -8.99 -13.35
N GLN A 7 15.69 -7.88 -12.97
CA GLN A 7 15.35 -6.54 -13.43
C GLN A 7 15.56 -6.38 -14.94
N ASN A 8 16.68 -6.85 -15.49
CA ASN A 8 16.94 -6.80 -16.94
C ASN A 8 15.96 -7.65 -17.75
N GLU A 9 15.53 -8.81 -17.25
CA GLU A 9 14.49 -9.60 -17.91
C GLU A 9 13.19 -8.79 -18.05
N ILE A 10 12.70 -8.15 -16.98
CA ILE A 10 11.50 -7.30 -16.99
C ILE A 10 11.67 -6.07 -17.90
N LEU A 11 12.85 -5.44 -17.88
CA LEU A 11 13.16 -4.28 -18.70
C LEU A 11 13.36 -4.59 -20.20
N ASN A 12 13.43 -5.87 -20.58
CA ASN A 12 13.60 -6.35 -21.94
C ASN A 12 12.34 -7.06 -22.51
N LEU A 13 11.28 -7.26 -21.71
CA LEU A 13 10.00 -7.79 -22.20
C LEU A 13 9.36 -6.83 -23.24
N PRO A 14 8.63 -7.34 -24.27
CA PRO A 14 7.94 -6.52 -25.26
C PRO A 14 6.98 -5.49 -24.63
N PHE A 15 6.72 -4.39 -25.34
CA PHE A 15 5.88 -3.29 -24.86
C PHE A 15 4.38 -3.44 -25.20
N ASP A 16 4.07 -4.38 -26.08
CA ASP A 16 2.76 -4.79 -26.58
C ASP A 16 2.28 -6.11 -25.94
N GLN A 17 2.54 -6.25 -24.64
CA GLN A 17 2.15 -7.37 -23.78
C GLN A 17 1.75 -6.81 -22.41
N ASN A 18 0.74 -7.41 -21.76
CA ASN A 18 0.46 -7.12 -20.36
C ASN A 18 1.47 -7.82 -19.46
N ILE A 19 1.88 -7.16 -18.38
CA ILE A 19 2.95 -7.62 -17.50
C ILE A 19 2.57 -7.32 -16.05
N ILE A 20 2.71 -8.32 -15.18
CA ILE A 20 2.61 -8.16 -13.72
C ILE A 20 3.96 -8.52 -13.08
N VAL A 21 4.38 -7.68 -12.14
CA VAL A 21 5.63 -7.85 -11.41
C VAL A 21 5.33 -7.93 -9.91
N ASN A 22 5.33 -9.14 -9.37
CA ASN A 22 5.33 -9.38 -7.92
C ASN A 22 6.74 -9.14 -7.39
N ALA A 23 6.89 -8.24 -6.43
CA ALA A 23 8.18 -7.69 -6.06
C ALA A 23 8.31 -7.52 -4.56
N CYS A 24 9.41 -8.01 -3.97
CA CYS A 24 9.64 -7.88 -2.55
C CYS A 24 10.01 -6.45 -2.12
N ALA A 25 10.01 -6.21 -0.81
CA ALA A 25 10.51 -5.00 -0.18
C ALA A 25 11.91 -4.61 -0.71
N GLY A 26 12.09 -3.34 -1.07
CA GLY A 26 13.40 -2.81 -1.47
C GLY A 26 13.96 -3.29 -2.81
N SER A 27 13.17 -4.00 -3.63
CA SER A 27 13.57 -4.56 -4.92
C SER A 27 13.75 -3.58 -6.09
N GLY A 28 13.32 -2.32 -5.91
CA GLY A 28 13.40 -1.28 -6.93
C GLY A 28 12.15 -1.15 -7.84
N LYS A 29 10.97 -1.60 -7.38
CA LYS A 29 9.64 -1.47 -8.05
C LYS A 29 9.52 -0.22 -8.94
N THR A 30 9.49 0.96 -8.32
CA THR A 30 9.36 2.27 -8.98
C THR A 30 10.54 2.59 -9.93
N THR A 31 11.77 2.18 -9.59
CA THR A 31 12.95 2.39 -10.46
C THR A 31 12.84 1.63 -11.78
N ILE A 32 12.35 0.39 -11.72
CA ILE A 32 12.13 -0.48 -12.88
C ILE A 32 10.94 0.03 -13.70
N LEU A 33 9.87 0.48 -13.03
CA LEU A 33 8.73 1.11 -13.69
C LEU A 33 9.17 2.35 -14.49
N ILE A 34 9.93 3.27 -13.88
CA ILE A 34 10.40 4.51 -14.55
C ILE A 34 11.39 4.19 -15.68
N GLU A 35 12.33 3.26 -15.50
CA GLU A 35 13.24 2.84 -16.58
C GLU A 35 12.49 2.14 -17.71
N ARG A 36 11.48 1.31 -17.41
CA ARG A 36 10.66 0.65 -18.44
C ARG A 36 9.80 1.66 -19.20
N VAL A 37 9.21 2.65 -18.53
CA VAL A 37 8.52 3.78 -19.16
C VAL A 37 9.47 4.58 -20.05
N ARG A 38 10.69 4.89 -19.58
CA ARG A 38 11.71 5.57 -20.37
C ARG A 38 12.07 4.78 -21.63
N ARG A 39 12.25 3.47 -21.53
CA ARG A 39 12.51 2.59 -22.69
C ARG A 39 11.32 2.53 -23.64
N HIS A 40 10.10 2.40 -23.13
CA HIS A 40 8.87 2.39 -23.92
C HIS A 40 8.69 3.71 -24.67
N PHE A 41 8.91 4.87 -24.03
CA PHE A 41 8.86 6.20 -24.67
C PHE A 41 9.68 6.27 -25.97
N TYR A 42 10.94 5.81 -25.95
CA TYR A 42 11.79 5.75 -27.16
C TYR A 42 11.41 4.64 -28.17
N ASN A 43 10.37 3.85 -27.89
CA ASN A 43 9.83 2.78 -28.74
C ASN A 43 8.32 2.94 -29.00
N ILE A 44 7.73 4.12 -28.73
CA ILE A 44 6.32 4.39 -29.01
C ILE A 44 6.06 4.29 -30.52
N LYS A 45 5.16 3.38 -30.93
CA LYS A 45 4.79 3.16 -32.34
C LYS A 45 3.91 4.28 -32.93
N LYS A 46 3.36 5.17 -32.08
CA LYS A 46 2.33 6.17 -32.41
C LYS A 46 2.54 7.46 -31.61
N GLU A 47 3.27 8.42 -32.17
CA GLU A 47 3.71 9.64 -31.47
C GLU A 47 2.59 10.51 -30.87
N TYR A 48 1.35 10.38 -31.36
CA TYR A 48 0.19 11.09 -30.81
C TYR A 48 -0.33 10.49 -29.49
N LYS A 49 -0.01 9.23 -29.20
CA LYS A 49 -0.42 8.54 -27.97
C LYS A 49 0.46 8.89 -26.77
N LYS A 50 -0.12 8.77 -25.59
CA LYS A 50 0.55 8.88 -24.29
C LYS A 50 0.84 7.51 -23.68
N ILE A 51 1.85 7.48 -22.83
CA ILE A 51 1.96 6.53 -21.73
C ILE A 51 1.43 7.24 -20.48
N VAL A 52 0.75 6.53 -19.57
CA VAL A 52 0.40 7.08 -18.25
C VAL A 52 0.94 6.19 -17.14
N ILE A 53 1.46 6.83 -16.09
CA ILE A 53 1.80 6.21 -14.81
C ILE A 53 0.69 6.56 -13.82
N LEU A 54 0.01 5.53 -13.30
CA LEU A 54 -0.97 5.62 -12.22
C LEU A 54 -0.30 5.22 -10.90
N VAL A 55 -0.46 6.06 -9.87
CA VAL A 55 0.11 5.85 -8.54
C VAL A 55 -0.94 6.04 -7.44
N PHE A 56 -0.71 5.45 -6.27
CA PHE A 56 -1.66 5.49 -5.17
C PHE A 56 -1.79 6.87 -4.48
N ASN A 57 -0.72 7.68 -4.41
CA ASN A 57 -0.74 8.95 -3.66
C ASN A 57 0.00 10.12 -4.36
N ASN A 58 -0.32 11.35 -3.93
CA ASN A 58 0.21 12.58 -4.53
C ASN A 58 1.71 12.81 -4.31
N ALA A 59 2.30 12.35 -3.20
CA ALA A 59 3.74 12.52 -2.96
C ALA A 59 4.57 11.68 -3.96
N ILE A 60 4.17 10.43 -4.20
CA ILE A 60 4.76 9.59 -5.25
C ILE A 60 4.48 10.20 -6.63
N LYS A 61 3.27 10.74 -6.87
CA LYS A 61 2.94 11.44 -8.13
C LYS A 61 3.92 12.60 -8.38
N GLU A 62 4.20 13.42 -7.36
CA GLU A 62 5.12 14.56 -7.46
C GLU A 62 6.57 14.11 -7.69
N GLU A 63 7.07 13.12 -6.94
CA GLU A 63 8.42 12.57 -7.11
C GLU A 63 8.63 12.01 -8.54
N ILE A 64 7.72 11.14 -8.99
CA ILE A 64 7.81 10.56 -10.34
C ILE A 64 7.61 11.64 -11.40
N SER A 65 6.72 12.63 -11.19
CA SER A 65 6.55 13.77 -12.11
C SER A 65 7.84 14.57 -12.30
N LEU A 66 8.65 14.75 -11.26
CA LEU A 66 9.94 15.42 -11.37
C LEU A 66 10.92 14.56 -12.21
N GLN A 67 11.08 13.27 -11.87
CA GLN A 67 11.96 12.36 -12.61
C GLN A 67 11.58 12.22 -14.10
N ILE A 68 10.28 12.27 -14.44
CA ILE A 68 9.77 12.25 -15.81
C ILE A 68 10.06 13.56 -16.56
N LYS A 69 9.94 14.72 -15.90
CA LYS A 69 10.28 16.04 -16.45
C LYS A 69 11.78 16.19 -16.71
N GLU A 70 12.63 15.82 -15.76
CA GLU A 70 14.10 15.87 -15.89
C GLU A 70 14.60 15.04 -17.09
N LYS A 71 13.91 13.94 -17.40
CA LYS A 71 14.22 13.05 -18.53
C LYS A 71 13.56 13.49 -19.84
N ASN A 72 12.84 14.61 -19.86
CA ASN A 72 12.13 15.19 -21.01
C ASN A 72 11.12 14.24 -21.69
N LEU A 73 10.49 13.34 -20.93
CA LEU A 73 9.61 12.29 -21.47
C LEU A 73 8.18 12.82 -21.69
N TYR A 74 8.00 13.76 -22.62
CA TYR A 74 6.80 14.59 -22.78
C TYR A 74 5.49 13.85 -23.15
N GLN A 75 5.57 12.61 -23.64
CA GLN A 75 4.41 11.73 -23.86
C GLN A 75 4.01 10.92 -22.61
N VAL A 76 4.76 11.02 -21.52
CA VAL A 76 4.46 10.35 -20.25
C VAL A 76 3.64 11.29 -19.36
N GLU A 77 2.46 10.83 -18.96
CA GLU A 77 1.66 11.46 -17.91
C GLU A 77 1.84 10.74 -16.58
N VAL A 78 1.79 11.46 -15.46
CA VAL A 78 1.89 10.89 -14.11
C VAL A 78 0.72 11.40 -13.28
N SER A 79 -0.10 10.49 -12.76
CA SER A 79 -1.35 10.82 -12.10
C SER A 79 -1.71 9.83 -10.99
N THR A 80 -2.55 10.26 -10.04
CA THR A 80 -3.34 9.33 -9.23
C THR A 80 -4.56 8.86 -10.03
N PHE A 81 -5.13 7.71 -9.66
CA PHE A 81 -6.35 7.16 -10.28
C PHE A 81 -7.48 8.20 -10.37
N HIS A 82 -7.90 8.78 -9.24
CA HIS A 82 -8.93 9.83 -9.21
C HIS A 82 -8.61 11.00 -10.12
N ASN A 83 -7.39 11.54 -10.07
CA ASN A 83 -6.99 12.67 -10.90
C ASN A 83 -7.01 12.32 -12.40
N PHE A 84 -6.60 11.10 -12.77
CA PHE A 84 -6.63 10.64 -14.16
C PHE A 84 -8.07 10.56 -14.67
N PHE A 85 -8.95 9.91 -13.90
CA PHE A 85 -10.34 9.75 -14.28
C PHE A 85 -11.14 11.07 -14.30
N ILE A 86 -10.90 11.97 -13.34
CA ILE A 86 -11.49 13.32 -13.31
C ILE A 86 -11.05 14.13 -14.55
N HIS A 87 -9.81 13.98 -15.01
CA HIS A 87 -9.30 14.70 -16.18
C HIS A 87 -9.70 14.07 -17.53
N HIS A 88 -9.92 12.76 -17.59
CA HIS A 88 -10.09 12.03 -18.87
C HIS A 88 -11.45 11.36 -19.11
N ILE A 89 -12.26 11.14 -18.06
CA ILE A 89 -13.56 10.45 -18.17
C ILE A 89 -14.71 11.37 -17.72
N LEU A 90 -14.58 12.00 -16.55
CA LEU A 90 -15.59 12.93 -16.03
C LEU A 90 -16.02 14.06 -17.02
N PRO A 91 -15.16 14.60 -17.92
CA PRO A 91 -15.58 15.58 -18.92
C PRO A 91 -16.62 15.08 -19.93
N PHE A 92 -16.84 13.77 -20.01
CA PHE A 92 -17.84 13.11 -20.86
C PHE A 92 -19.19 12.90 -20.15
N SER A 93 -19.38 13.46 -18.95
CA SER A 93 -20.72 13.56 -18.34
C SER A 93 -21.60 14.54 -19.12
N ASN A 94 -22.72 14.05 -19.65
CA ASN A 94 -23.74 14.88 -20.29
C ASN A 94 -24.52 15.75 -19.28
N LYS A 95 -24.32 15.53 -17.98
CA LYS A 95 -25.07 16.18 -16.88
C LYS A 95 -24.30 17.35 -16.28
N ILE A 96 -22.97 17.28 -16.20
CA ILE A 96 -22.14 18.24 -15.46
C ILE A 96 -21.36 19.14 -16.43
N LYS A 97 -21.72 20.44 -16.48
CA LYS A 97 -20.93 21.44 -17.23
C LYS A 97 -19.63 21.76 -16.49
N LEU A 98 -18.50 21.32 -17.03
CA LEU A 98 -17.19 21.40 -16.40
C LEU A 98 -16.27 22.46 -17.03
N ASN A 99 -15.72 23.35 -16.21
CA ASN A 99 -14.70 24.31 -16.63
C ASN A 99 -13.32 23.63 -16.65
N MET A 100 -12.87 23.17 -17.82
CA MET A 100 -11.53 22.61 -17.99
C MET A 100 -10.40 23.57 -17.55
N PHE A 101 -10.64 24.89 -17.63
CA PHE A 101 -9.67 25.92 -17.25
C PHE A 101 -9.55 26.18 -15.73
N LYS A 102 -10.31 25.48 -14.87
CA LYS A 102 -10.31 25.68 -13.40
C LYS A 102 -10.37 24.39 -12.59
N ASN A 103 -9.56 23.38 -12.93
CA ASN A 103 -9.47 22.12 -12.18
C ASN A 103 -10.85 21.51 -11.83
N PHE A 104 -11.78 21.57 -12.79
CA PHE A 104 -13.15 21.04 -12.72
C PHE A 104 -14.14 21.72 -11.73
N ASP A 105 -13.70 22.69 -10.92
CA ASP A 105 -14.50 23.37 -9.87
C ASP A 105 -15.20 22.39 -8.90
N LEU A 106 -14.61 21.22 -8.61
CA LEU A 106 -15.18 20.22 -7.69
C LEU A 106 -15.04 20.66 -6.22
N LYS A 107 -16.09 20.48 -5.43
CA LYS A 107 -16.12 20.76 -3.99
C LYS A 107 -16.09 19.45 -3.21
N TYR A 108 -15.22 19.35 -2.21
CA TYR A 108 -15.12 18.15 -1.36
C TYR A 108 -15.66 18.47 0.03
N LEU A 109 -16.75 17.82 0.43
CA LEU A 109 -17.40 17.98 1.74
C LEU A 109 -17.46 16.62 2.44
N TYR A 110 -16.29 16.10 2.84
CA TYR A 110 -16.15 14.78 3.46
C TYR A 110 -16.83 14.64 4.83
N GLU A 111 -17.17 15.75 5.47
CA GLU A 111 -17.96 15.80 6.71
C GLU A 111 -19.42 15.40 6.45
N CYS A 112 -19.96 15.77 5.29
CA CYS A 112 -21.24 15.28 4.80
C CYS A 112 -21.08 13.81 4.38
N LYS A 113 -22.04 12.97 4.77
CA LYS A 113 -22.12 11.57 4.36
C LYS A 113 -23.45 11.29 3.67
N THR A 114 -23.41 10.48 2.62
CA THR A 114 -24.59 9.98 1.90
C THR A 114 -24.72 8.47 2.10
N GLU A 115 -25.94 7.99 2.27
CA GLU A 115 -26.23 6.58 2.54
C GLU A 115 -26.10 5.72 1.28
N ASN A 116 -26.48 6.27 0.13
CA ASN A 116 -26.55 5.53 -1.13
C ASN A 116 -26.00 6.34 -2.33
N PHE A 117 -25.85 5.63 -3.45
CA PHE A 117 -25.22 6.18 -4.66
C PHE A 117 -26.10 7.20 -5.39
N GLU A 118 -27.42 7.01 -5.45
CA GLU A 118 -28.31 7.93 -6.17
C GLU A 118 -28.46 9.28 -5.42
N GLU A 119 -28.50 9.26 -4.09
CA GLU A 119 -28.41 10.45 -3.24
C GLU A 119 -27.09 11.21 -3.48
N TRP A 120 -25.96 10.50 -3.48
CA TRP A 120 -24.65 11.09 -3.79
C TRP A 120 -24.61 11.71 -5.20
N LYS A 121 -25.18 11.01 -6.18
CA LYS A 121 -25.23 11.38 -7.59
C LYS A 121 -26.11 12.61 -7.84
N GLU A 122 -27.25 12.74 -7.15
CA GLU A 122 -28.05 13.97 -7.19
C GLU A 122 -27.28 15.18 -6.61
N ILE A 123 -26.62 15.01 -5.46
CA ILE A 123 -25.79 16.05 -4.82
C ILE A 123 -24.62 16.44 -5.72
N PHE A 124 -23.99 15.47 -6.39
CA PHE A 124 -22.86 15.68 -7.27
C PHE A 124 -23.26 16.34 -8.60
N GLU A 125 -24.34 15.91 -9.26
CA GLU A 125 -24.80 16.52 -10.51
C GLU A 125 -25.32 17.95 -10.31
N ASN A 126 -26.06 18.21 -9.23
CA ASN A 126 -26.59 19.55 -8.94
C ASN A 126 -25.51 20.51 -8.40
N GLY A 127 -24.59 20.04 -7.55
CA GLY A 127 -23.67 20.89 -6.79
C GLY A 127 -22.19 20.81 -7.15
N LYS A 128 -21.76 19.78 -7.90
CA LYS A 128 -20.36 19.31 -8.00
C LYS A 128 -19.74 18.99 -6.64
N ILE A 129 -20.56 18.56 -5.69
CA ILE A 129 -20.16 18.27 -4.31
C ILE A 129 -19.87 16.77 -4.19
N VAL A 130 -18.62 16.43 -3.90
CA VAL A 130 -18.17 15.09 -3.51
C VAL A 130 -18.33 14.98 -1.98
N THR A 131 -19.29 14.18 -1.54
CA THR A 131 -19.47 13.79 -0.13
C THR A 131 -18.83 12.42 0.14
N SER A 132 -18.68 12.06 1.42
CA SER A 132 -18.28 10.71 1.84
C SER A 132 -19.45 9.73 1.74
N SER A 133 -19.17 8.43 1.58
CA SER A 133 -20.19 7.40 1.81
C SER A 133 -20.36 7.10 3.31
N VAL A 134 -21.58 6.80 3.76
CA VAL A 134 -21.82 6.11 5.04
C VAL A 134 -21.36 4.65 4.96
N VAL A 135 -21.52 4.02 3.79
CA VAL A 135 -21.10 2.63 3.54
C VAL A 135 -19.58 2.58 3.43
N SER A 136 -18.94 1.95 4.42
CA SER A 136 -17.48 1.87 4.48
C SER A 136 -16.89 1.25 3.20
N LYS A 137 -15.80 1.85 2.70
CA LYS A 137 -15.01 1.42 1.52
C LYS A 137 -15.64 1.67 0.13
N LYS A 138 -16.85 2.24 0.04
CA LYS A 138 -17.39 2.71 -1.26
C LYS A 138 -16.76 4.02 -1.71
N ASP A 139 -16.64 4.19 -3.02
CA ASP A 139 -16.12 5.38 -3.69
C ASP A 139 -17.09 5.82 -4.78
N PHE A 140 -18.14 6.54 -4.37
CA PHE A 140 -19.23 6.95 -5.25
C PHE A 140 -18.75 7.85 -6.43
N LEU A 141 -17.64 8.57 -6.28
CA LEU A 141 -17.05 9.35 -7.38
C LEU A 141 -16.48 8.43 -8.46
N LEU A 142 -15.79 7.36 -8.07
CA LEU A 142 -15.33 6.34 -9.02
C LEU A 142 -16.51 5.54 -9.60
N GLU A 143 -17.55 5.24 -8.83
CA GLU A 143 -18.76 4.56 -9.32
C GLU A 143 -19.46 5.40 -10.42
N TYR A 144 -19.64 6.70 -10.21
CA TYR A 144 -20.22 7.61 -11.22
C TYR A 144 -19.34 7.78 -12.47
N ILE A 145 -18.02 7.85 -12.29
CA ILE A 145 -17.06 7.88 -13.41
C ILE A 145 -17.10 6.57 -14.21
N LEU A 146 -17.30 5.42 -13.56
CA LEU A 146 -17.43 4.13 -14.23
C LEU A 146 -18.68 4.09 -15.10
N GLU A 147 -19.83 4.55 -14.60
CA GLU A 147 -21.06 4.70 -15.39
C GLU A 147 -20.82 5.53 -16.67
N ILE A 148 -20.06 6.63 -16.58
CA ILE A 148 -19.71 7.45 -17.76
C ILE A 148 -18.86 6.66 -18.76
N LEU A 149 -17.84 5.94 -18.30
CA LEU A 149 -16.96 5.18 -19.19
C LEU A 149 -17.70 4.03 -19.89
N GLU A 150 -18.54 3.30 -19.15
CA GLU A 150 -19.30 2.16 -19.68
C GLU A 150 -20.36 2.60 -20.71
N ASN A 151 -21.03 3.75 -20.47
CA ASN A 151 -22.16 4.18 -21.30
C ASN A 151 -21.79 5.22 -22.39
N ASN A 152 -20.65 5.92 -22.31
CA ASN A 152 -20.27 6.94 -23.29
C ASN A 152 -19.21 6.44 -24.29
N LYS A 153 -19.65 5.96 -25.47
CA LYS A 153 -18.76 5.51 -26.55
C LYS A 153 -17.73 6.56 -27.01
N SER A 154 -18.06 7.85 -26.96
CA SER A 154 -17.11 8.92 -27.30
C SER A 154 -15.98 9.03 -26.27
N CYS A 155 -16.25 8.72 -25.00
CA CYS A 155 -15.22 8.58 -23.97
C CYS A 155 -14.34 7.36 -24.23
N GLN A 156 -14.92 6.22 -24.60
CA GLN A 156 -14.19 4.97 -24.87
C GLN A 156 -13.20 5.15 -26.04
N GLU A 157 -13.66 5.68 -27.18
CA GLU A 157 -12.79 5.93 -28.33
C GLU A 157 -11.76 7.04 -28.04
N TYR A 158 -12.08 8.03 -27.19
CA TYR A 158 -11.09 8.98 -26.68
C TYR A 158 -9.97 8.28 -25.89
N ILE A 159 -10.30 7.46 -24.87
CA ILE A 159 -9.29 6.76 -24.07
C ILE A 159 -8.42 5.83 -24.95
N LYS A 160 -9.06 5.04 -25.81
CA LYS A 160 -8.43 4.10 -26.75
C LYS A 160 -7.52 4.77 -27.79
N SER A 161 -7.89 5.96 -28.27
CA SER A 161 -7.05 6.75 -29.18
C SER A 161 -5.95 7.54 -28.46
N ARG A 162 -6.15 7.91 -27.18
CA ARG A 162 -5.23 8.76 -26.42
C ARG A 162 -4.03 8.03 -25.83
N PHE A 163 -4.19 6.78 -25.38
CA PHE A 163 -3.17 6.05 -24.60
C PHE A 163 -2.69 4.76 -25.29
N GLU A 164 -1.39 4.44 -25.21
CA GLU A 164 -0.82 3.18 -25.72
C GLU A 164 -0.64 2.14 -24.59
N CYS A 165 -0.29 2.61 -23.39
CA CYS A 165 0.02 1.77 -22.24
C CYS A 165 -0.21 2.50 -20.91
N ILE A 166 -0.63 1.74 -19.90
CA ILE A 166 -0.81 2.19 -18.52
C ILE A 166 0.19 1.44 -17.64
N TYR A 167 0.98 2.19 -16.89
CA TYR A 167 1.89 1.69 -15.86
C TYR A 167 1.27 1.95 -14.49
N ILE A 168 1.31 0.97 -13.58
CA ILE A 168 0.68 1.04 -12.27
C ILE A 168 1.71 0.68 -11.20
N ASP A 169 1.98 1.60 -10.27
CA ASP A 169 2.83 1.37 -9.10
C ASP A 169 2.00 1.06 -7.85
N GLU A 170 2.56 0.24 -6.96
CA GLU A 170 1.91 -0.26 -5.73
C GLU A 170 0.51 -0.89 -5.95
N ALA A 171 0.39 -1.72 -6.99
CA ALA A 171 -0.90 -2.26 -7.47
C ALA A 171 -1.64 -3.15 -6.44
N GLN A 172 -0.98 -3.68 -5.41
CA GLN A 172 -1.66 -4.40 -4.31
C GLN A 172 -2.65 -3.52 -3.54
N ASP A 173 -2.44 -2.20 -3.52
CA ASP A 173 -3.24 -1.25 -2.75
C ASP A 173 -4.45 -0.70 -3.54
N ASN A 174 -4.65 -1.16 -4.79
CA ASN A 174 -5.82 -0.84 -5.59
C ASN A 174 -7.09 -1.50 -5.04
N ASN A 175 -8.21 -0.79 -5.13
CA ASN A 175 -9.54 -1.29 -4.78
C ASN A 175 -10.26 -1.92 -5.99
N GLU A 176 -11.39 -2.58 -5.73
CA GLU A 176 -12.12 -3.35 -6.75
C GLU A 176 -12.59 -2.51 -7.94
N ILE A 177 -12.93 -1.23 -7.72
CA ILE A 177 -13.35 -0.35 -8.81
C ILE A 177 -12.18 0.15 -9.66
N GLN A 178 -11.01 0.38 -9.06
CA GLN A 178 -9.77 0.62 -9.82
C GLN A 178 -9.42 -0.60 -10.69
N TYR A 179 -9.62 -1.82 -10.19
CA TYR A 179 -9.50 -3.03 -11.01
C TYR A 179 -10.53 -3.11 -12.16
N LYS A 180 -11.81 -2.73 -11.94
CA LYS A 180 -12.80 -2.64 -13.04
C LYS A 180 -12.36 -1.71 -14.18
N PHE A 181 -11.76 -0.56 -13.87
CA PHE A 181 -11.18 0.31 -14.90
C PHE A 181 -10.04 -0.37 -15.66
N ILE A 182 -9.18 -1.15 -14.99
CA ILE A 182 -8.10 -1.92 -15.63
C ILE A 182 -8.67 -2.96 -16.59
N GLU A 183 -9.69 -3.74 -16.18
CA GLU A 183 -10.38 -4.69 -17.09
C GLU A 183 -10.92 -3.98 -18.34
N ILE A 184 -11.59 -2.83 -18.17
CA ILE A 184 -12.13 -2.07 -19.31
C ILE A 184 -11.01 -1.57 -20.23
N PHE A 185 -9.89 -1.09 -19.70
CA PHE A 185 -8.75 -0.67 -20.51
C PHE A 185 -8.08 -1.82 -21.28
N LEU A 186 -8.05 -3.02 -20.70
CA LEU A 186 -7.64 -4.25 -21.41
C LEU A 186 -8.58 -4.52 -22.60
N THR A 187 -9.91 -4.39 -22.45
CA THR A 187 -10.86 -4.57 -23.58
C THR A 187 -10.67 -3.55 -24.71
N PHE A 188 -10.09 -2.38 -24.42
CA PHE A 188 -9.76 -1.38 -25.44
C PHE A 188 -8.46 -1.68 -26.20
N GLY A 189 -7.69 -2.69 -25.78
CA GLY A 189 -6.37 -3.00 -26.32
C GLY A 189 -5.26 -2.06 -25.81
N ILE A 190 -5.40 -1.56 -24.57
CA ILE A 190 -4.37 -0.73 -23.91
C ILE A 190 -3.54 -1.66 -23.02
N ASN A 191 -2.24 -1.75 -23.28
CA ASN A 191 -1.35 -2.67 -22.57
C ASN A 191 -1.15 -2.21 -21.12
N ILE A 192 -1.20 -3.13 -20.17
CA ILE A 192 -1.02 -2.84 -18.73
C ILE A 192 0.31 -3.39 -18.24
N PHE A 193 1.14 -2.53 -17.65
CA PHE A 193 2.25 -2.93 -16.79
C PHE A 193 1.90 -2.60 -15.34
N MET A 194 1.92 -3.58 -14.45
CA MET A 194 1.70 -3.34 -13.03
C MET A 194 2.79 -3.97 -12.16
N VAL A 195 3.17 -3.28 -11.09
CA VAL A 195 4.12 -3.76 -10.09
C VAL A 195 3.51 -3.60 -8.70
N GLY A 196 3.78 -4.57 -7.82
CA GLY A 196 3.25 -4.57 -6.46
C GLY A 196 3.97 -5.55 -5.55
N ASP A 197 3.78 -5.36 -4.24
CA ASP A 197 4.27 -6.23 -3.18
C ASP A 197 3.05 -6.66 -2.33
N PRO A 198 2.54 -7.90 -2.48
CA PRO A 198 1.33 -8.33 -1.77
C PRO A 198 1.52 -8.35 -0.24
N SER A 199 2.76 -8.47 0.25
CA SER A 199 3.11 -8.39 1.67
C SER A 199 3.13 -6.95 2.20
N GLN A 200 3.03 -5.93 1.33
CA GLN A 200 2.92 -4.50 1.69
C GLN A 200 1.51 -3.91 1.50
N SER A 201 0.48 -4.76 1.39
CA SER A 201 -0.94 -4.37 1.28
C SER A 201 -1.45 -3.64 2.55
N LEU A 202 -1.15 -2.35 2.68
CA LEU A 202 -1.46 -1.54 3.87
C LEU A 202 -2.84 -0.87 3.83
N TYR A 203 -3.45 -0.68 2.65
CA TYR A 203 -4.68 0.12 2.51
C TYR A 203 -6.00 -0.71 2.49
N SER A 204 -5.99 -1.93 3.03
CA SER A 204 -7.18 -2.82 3.12
C SER A 204 -8.36 -2.19 3.90
N PHE A 205 -8.06 -1.27 4.83
CA PHE A 205 -9.06 -0.47 5.54
C PHE A 205 -9.80 0.54 4.64
N ARG A 206 -9.20 0.93 3.51
CA ARG A 206 -9.80 1.77 2.45
C ARG A 206 -10.46 0.95 1.32
N GLY A 207 -10.41 -0.38 1.40
CA GLY A 207 -10.93 -1.27 0.35
C GLY A 207 -9.92 -1.72 -0.69
N ALA A 208 -8.61 -1.54 -0.44
CA ALA A 208 -7.60 -2.25 -1.23
C ALA A 208 -7.83 -3.76 -1.19
N ASN A 209 -7.67 -4.43 -2.33
CA ASN A 209 -7.90 -5.86 -2.48
C ASN A 209 -6.70 -6.52 -3.16
N SER A 210 -5.69 -6.86 -2.35
CA SER A 210 -4.46 -7.53 -2.80
C SER A 210 -4.67 -8.95 -3.33
N LYS A 211 -5.87 -9.56 -3.14
CA LYS A 211 -6.21 -10.81 -3.83
C LYS A 211 -6.34 -10.58 -5.33
N LEU A 212 -6.98 -9.49 -5.77
CA LEU A 212 -7.09 -9.16 -7.19
C LEU A 212 -5.71 -8.95 -7.86
N PHE A 213 -4.72 -8.43 -7.11
CA PHE A 213 -3.34 -8.38 -7.58
C PHE A 213 -2.75 -9.78 -7.80
N LEU A 214 -2.95 -10.71 -6.85
CA LEU A 214 -2.50 -12.10 -6.95
C LEU A 214 -3.26 -12.88 -8.04
N ASP A 215 -4.55 -12.59 -8.27
CA ASP A 215 -5.35 -13.20 -9.33
C ASP A 215 -4.76 -12.86 -10.72
N TYR A 216 -4.26 -11.63 -10.90
CA TYR A 216 -3.56 -11.21 -12.12
C TYR A 216 -2.21 -11.92 -12.34
N GLU A 217 -1.54 -12.47 -11.31
CA GLU A 217 -0.33 -13.30 -11.51
C GLU A 217 -0.62 -14.61 -12.25
N ASN A 218 -1.89 -15.03 -12.28
CA ASN A 218 -2.37 -16.29 -12.83
C ASN A 218 -3.22 -16.11 -14.11
N LYS A 219 -3.39 -14.87 -14.59
CA LYS A 219 -4.08 -14.58 -15.86
C LYS A 219 -3.22 -14.95 -17.06
N GLU A 220 -3.78 -15.71 -18.01
CA GLU A 220 -3.06 -16.14 -19.22
C GLU A 220 -2.63 -14.99 -20.14
N ASP A 221 -3.32 -13.84 -20.11
CA ASP A 221 -2.99 -12.66 -20.89
C ASP A 221 -1.92 -11.75 -20.24
N PHE A 222 -1.37 -12.15 -19.09
CA PHE A 222 -0.33 -11.42 -18.36
C PHE A 222 0.99 -12.21 -18.26
N ILE A 223 2.09 -11.59 -18.66
CA ILE A 223 3.44 -12.11 -18.39
C ILE A 223 3.79 -11.82 -16.93
N SER A 224 3.66 -12.83 -16.07
CA SER A 224 4.07 -12.76 -14.66
C SER A 224 5.60 -12.83 -14.50
N LYS A 225 6.16 -11.92 -13.69
CA LYS A 225 7.58 -11.88 -13.31
C LYS A 225 7.72 -11.61 -11.81
N LYS A 226 8.86 -12.03 -11.24
CA LYS A 226 9.17 -11.82 -9.82
C LYS A 226 10.48 -11.05 -9.62
N LEU A 227 10.53 -10.25 -8.56
CA LEU A 227 11.72 -9.55 -8.08
C LEU A 227 11.94 -9.93 -6.62
N ASN A 228 12.95 -10.76 -6.36
CA ASN A 228 13.19 -11.37 -5.05
C ASN A 228 14.38 -10.74 -4.31
N GLN A 229 15.21 -9.97 -5.01
CA GLN A 229 16.40 -9.34 -4.44
C GLN A 229 16.09 -7.97 -3.82
N ASN A 230 16.31 -7.81 -2.52
CA ASN A 230 16.26 -6.52 -1.82
C ASN A 230 17.60 -5.77 -1.98
N PHE A 231 17.55 -4.48 -2.37
CA PHE A 231 18.71 -3.59 -2.52
C PHE A 231 18.73 -2.43 -1.51
N ARG A 232 17.71 -2.31 -0.66
CA ARG A 232 17.52 -1.21 0.31
C ARG A 232 18.03 -1.57 1.71
N SER A 233 17.89 -2.82 2.12
CA SER A 233 18.16 -3.27 3.49
C SER A 233 19.41 -4.14 3.59
N HIS A 234 20.15 -4.04 4.68
CA HIS A 234 21.22 -4.99 5.01
C HIS A 234 20.65 -6.42 5.14
N PRO A 235 21.36 -7.48 4.73
CA PRO A 235 20.84 -8.85 4.74
C PRO A 235 20.20 -9.30 6.06
N SER A 236 20.77 -8.96 7.21
CA SER A 236 20.21 -9.29 8.53
C SER A 236 18.85 -8.63 8.82
N ILE A 237 18.57 -7.45 8.26
CA ILE A 237 17.26 -6.79 8.37
C ILE A 237 16.24 -7.50 7.47
N ASN A 238 16.68 -7.92 6.27
CA ASN A 238 15.85 -8.66 5.32
C ASN A 238 15.51 -10.07 5.83
N GLU A 239 16.49 -10.76 6.40
CA GLU A 239 16.34 -12.05 7.08
C GLU A 239 15.39 -11.95 8.28
N PHE A 240 15.58 -10.95 9.15
CA PHE A 240 14.65 -10.70 10.25
C PHE A 240 13.22 -10.48 9.75
N ALA A 241 13.02 -9.60 8.75
CA ALA A 241 11.70 -9.29 8.22
C ALA A 241 11.02 -10.52 7.56
N ASN A 242 11.77 -11.32 6.80
CA ASN A 242 11.24 -12.54 6.17
C ASN A 242 10.88 -13.63 7.19
N ASN A 243 11.60 -13.69 8.32
CA ASN A 243 11.35 -14.66 9.40
C ASN A 243 10.29 -14.17 10.42
N TYR A 244 9.69 -12.99 10.23
CA TYR A 244 8.77 -12.38 11.21
C TYR A 244 7.30 -12.47 10.77
N SER A 245 6.61 -13.55 11.14
CA SER A 245 5.16 -13.65 10.92
C SER A 245 4.37 -12.80 11.92
N PHE A 246 3.49 -11.93 11.40
CA PHE A 246 2.43 -11.32 12.20
C PHE A 246 1.23 -12.27 12.27
N ASP A 247 1.24 -13.14 13.29
CA ASP A 247 0.07 -13.96 13.68
C ASP A 247 -1.06 -13.06 14.23
N PHE A 248 -1.77 -12.37 13.34
CA PHE A 248 -3.04 -11.72 13.67
C PHE A 248 -4.13 -12.78 13.90
N LEU A 249 -4.19 -13.28 15.14
CA LEU A 249 -5.28 -14.14 15.61
C LEU A 249 -6.63 -13.45 15.38
N GLY A 250 -7.52 -14.10 14.62
CA GLY A 250 -8.91 -13.69 14.55
C GLY A 250 -9.65 -14.02 15.85
N GLU A 251 -10.74 -13.32 16.15
CA GLU A 251 -11.51 -13.56 17.37
C GLU A 251 -12.04 -15.00 17.49
N GLN A 252 -12.22 -15.68 16.36
CA GLN A 252 -12.72 -17.05 16.27
C GLN A 252 -11.63 -18.10 16.59
N ASP A 253 -10.37 -17.83 16.26
CA ASP A 253 -9.25 -18.77 16.47
C ASP A 253 -8.90 -18.96 17.95
N ILE A 254 -9.25 -17.98 18.79
CA ILE A 254 -8.94 -17.93 20.22
C ILE A 254 -9.70 -19.01 21.02
N ILE A 255 -10.81 -19.54 20.49
CA ILE A 255 -11.70 -20.47 21.22
C ILE A 255 -11.24 -21.93 21.09
N ASN A 256 -10.62 -22.31 19.98
CA ASN A 256 -10.38 -23.73 19.64
C ASN A 256 -9.10 -24.34 20.25
N PHE A 257 -8.22 -23.54 20.85
CA PHE A 257 -6.97 -24.02 21.46
C PHE A 257 -7.04 -24.03 22.99
N ILE A 258 -7.73 -25.04 23.52
CA ILE A 258 -7.64 -25.47 24.92
C ILE A 258 -7.35 -26.97 24.93
N GLU A 259 -6.06 -27.32 24.95
CA GLU A 259 -5.57 -28.64 25.35
C GLU A 259 -4.83 -28.51 26.68
N ASP A 260 -4.97 -29.51 27.55
CA ASP A 260 -4.41 -29.50 28.91
C ASP A 260 -2.88 -29.55 28.90
N ILE A 261 -2.26 -28.64 29.66
CA ILE A 261 -0.82 -28.70 29.98
C ILE A 261 -0.63 -28.45 31.48
N THR A 262 -0.79 -29.51 32.27
CA THR A 262 -0.24 -29.60 33.62
C THR A 262 1.19 -30.12 33.57
N GLU A 263 2.18 -29.23 33.38
CA GLU A 263 3.50 -29.29 34.06
C GLU A 263 4.44 -28.14 33.66
N ILE A 264 5.02 -27.50 34.69
CA ILE A 264 6.41 -27.03 34.86
C ILE A 264 7.10 -26.15 33.77
N GLU A 265 7.85 -25.15 34.25
CA GLU A 265 8.70 -24.20 33.50
C GLU A 265 8.04 -23.25 32.47
N LYS A 266 7.79 -22.01 32.91
CA LYS A 266 7.19 -20.94 32.10
C LYS A 266 8.14 -20.39 31.02
N LYS A 267 8.15 -21.01 29.84
CA LYS A 267 8.53 -20.33 28.59
C LYS A 267 7.51 -19.25 28.24
N VAL A 268 7.97 -18.11 27.71
CA VAL A 268 7.09 -17.14 27.04
C VAL A 268 6.82 -17.67 25.64
N THR A 269 5.64 -18.24 25.42
CA THR A 269 5.29 -18.96 24.18
C THR A 269 4.71 -18.07 23.08
N LYS A 270 4.04 -16.96 23.43
CA LYS A 270 3.55 -15.96 22.47
C LYS A 270 3.50 -14.57 23.09
N LEU A 271 3.69 -13.55 22.27
CA LEU A 271 3.61 -12.14 22.64
C LEU A 271 2.63 -11.45 21.70
N VAL A 272 1.62 -10.77 22.25
CA VAL A 272 0.52 -10.16 21.50
C VAL A 272 0.44 -8.67 21.83
N VAL A 273 0.19 -7.86 20.80
CA VAL A 273 0.03 -6.41 20.88
C VAL A 273 -1.42 -6.04 20.57
N LEU A 274 -2.12 -5.43 21.53
CA LEU A 274 -3.46 -4.88 21.30
C LEU A 274 -3.39 -3.41 20.84
N ARG A 275 -4.40 -3.00 20.06
CA ARG A 275 -4.48 -1.70 19.37
C ARG A 275 -5.66 -0.83 19.82
N SER A 276 -6.38 -1.25 20.87
CA SER A 276 -7.71 -0.78 21.24
C SER A 276 -7.78 -0.12 22.63
N LYS A 277 -8.97 0.31 23.03
CA LYS A 277 -9.20 1.15 24.23
C LYS A 277 -9.13 0.34 25.54
N ASN A 278 -8.96 1.06 26.66
CA ASN A 278 -8.82 0.52 28.03
C ASN A 278 -9.88 -0.50 28.51
N GLU A 279 -11.02 -0.63 27.82
CA GLU A 279 -12.10 -1.54 28.20
C GLU A 279 -11.75 -3.00 27.86
N ASP A 280 -11.11 -3.27 26.72
CA ASP A 280 -10.71 -4.63 26.33
C ASP A 280 -9.71 -5.24 27.32
N CYS A 281 -8.79 -4.42 27.85
CA CYS A 281 -7.79 -4.85 28.83
C CYS A 281 -8.42 -5.48 30.08
N LYS A 282 -9.65 -5.06 30.48
CA LYS A 282 -10.38 -5.69 31.59
C LYS A 282 -10.87 -7.09 31.26
N ASN A 283 -11.35 -7.31 30.02
CA ASN A 283 -11.80 -8.62 29.56
C ASN A 283 -10.62 -9.61 29.47
N TYR A 284 -9.41 -9.14 29.15
CA TYR A 284 -8.19 -9.97 29.21
C TYR A 284 -7.71 -10.22 30.65
N GLU A 285 -7.83 -9.25 31.56
CA GLU A 285 -7.51 -9.44 32.98
C GLU A 285 -8.43 -10.49 33.64
N GLN A 286 -9.73 -10.48 33.31
CA GLN A 286 -10.69 -11.53 33.71
C GLN A 286 -10.35 -12.92 33.14
N LYS A 287 -9.74 -12.99 31.95
CA LYS A 287 -9.24 -14.24 31.33
C LYS A 287 -7.86 -14.67 31.86
N GLY A 288 -7.38 -14.03 32.93
CA GLY A 288 -6.12 -14.37 33.60
C GLY A 288 -4.88 -13.81 32.91
N TYR A 289 -4.97 -12.78 32.06
CA TYR A 289 -3.79 -12.15 31.46
C TYR A 289 -3.34 -10.93 32.29
N SER A 290 -2.05 -10.89 32.62
CA SER A 290 -1.39 -9.67 33.10
C SER A 290 -1.12 -8.74 31.92
N TYR A 291 -1.25 -7.43 32.11
CA TYR A 291 -0.77 -6.41 31.17
C TYR A 291 0.21 -5.47 31.85
N ILE A 292 1.04 -4.80 31.04
CA ILE A 292 1.79 -3.61 31.46
C ILE A 292 1.04 -2.39 30.92
N LYS A 293 0.44 -1.59 31.81
CA LYS A 293 -0.05 -0.24 31.47
C LYS A 293 1.15 0.66 31.23
N ALA A 294 1.09 1.47 30.19
CA ALA A 294 2.04 2.57 30.04
C ALA A 294 1.94 3.52 31.24
N PRO A 295 3.05 4.11 31.71
CA PRO A 295 3.02 5.10 32.79
C PRO A 295 2.14 6.30 32.39
N ILE A 296 1.46 6.89 33.37
CA ILE A 296 0.74 8.15 33.16
C ILE A 296 1.78 9.28 33.14
N ILE A 297 1.87 9.98 32.02
CA ILE A 297 2.91 10.98 31.75
C ILE A 297 2.38 12.37 32.16
N PRO A 298 3.11 13.14 33.00
CA PRO A 298 2.75 14.53 33.27
C PRO A 298 2.77 15.37 31.98
N PRO A 299 1.87 16.35 31.81
CA PRO A 299 1.72 17.12 30.56
C PRO A 299 2.93 18.01 30.22
N GLU A 300 3.91 18.10 31.13
CA GLU A 300 5.13 18.91 31.02
C GLU A 300 6.32 18.13 30.42
N VAL A 301 6.22 16.80 30.26
CA VAL A 301 7.30 15.96 29.74
C VAL A 301 7.18 15.78 28.22
N ASP A 302 8.11 16.35 27.44
CA ASP A 302 8.11 16.19 25.99
C ASP A 302 8.39 14.73 25.58
N ASN A 303 7.60 14.23 24.63
CA ASN A 303 7.58 12.84 24.18
C ASN A 303 8.94 12.38 23.62
N VAL A 304 9.79 13.31 23.16
CA VAL A 304 11.16 13.02 22.69
C VAL A 304 12.07 12.52 23.83
N GLN A 305 11.96 13.10 25.03
CA GLN A 305 12.71 12.61 26.20
C GLN A 305 12.14 11.29 26.71
N LEU A 306 10.81 11.19 26.79
CA LEU A 306 10.15 9.99 27.32
C LEU A 306 10.41 8.73 26.46
N SER A 307 10.33 8.87 25.13
CA SER A 307 10.63 7.78 24.20
C SER A 307 12.11 7.37 24.22
N SER A 308 13.02 8.32 24.45
CA SER A 308 14.45 8.03 24.65
C SER A 308 14.68 7.23 25.93
N LEU A 309 14.12 7.66 27.06
CA LEU A 309 14.20 6.97 28.37
C LEU A 309 13.74 5.50 28.29
N LEU A 310 12.57 5.27 27.67
CA LEU A 310 12.02 3.92 27.50
C LEU A 310 12.88 3.03 26.60
N LEU A 311 13.52 3.59 25.57
CA LEU A 311 14.45 2.86 24.70
C LEU A 311 15.80 2.58 25.38
N GLU A 312 16.31 3.51 26.19
CA GLU A 312 17.56 3.32 26.94
C GLU A 312 17.40 2.25 28.04
N GLU A 313 16.30 2.26 28.82
CA GLU A 313 16.09 1.25 29.86
C GLU A 313 15.82 -0.15 29.28
N TYR A 314 14.91 -0.27 28.30
CA TYR A 314 14.44 -1.59 27.82
C TYR A 314 15.24 -2.15 26.63
N PHE A 315 15.85 -1.30 25.80
CA PHE A 315 16.52 -1.70 24.56
C PHE A 315 18.00 -1.30 24.47
N THR A 316 18.65 -0.96 25.58
CA THR A 316 20.12 -0.98 25.63
C THR A 316 20.67 -2.37 25.29
N THR A 317 21.75 -2.38 24.50
CA THR A 317 22.49 -3.56 24.02
C THR A 317 22.69 -4.63 25.10
N LYS A 318 23.00 -4.17 26.31
CA LYS A 318 23.32 -5.00 27.48
C LYS A 318 22.13 -5.82 27.97
N ASN A 319 20.89 -5.34 27.77
CA ASN A 319 19.66 -6.03 28.15
C ASN A 319 19.14 -6.92 27.00
N ALA A 320 19.17 -6.44 25.75
CA ALA A 320 18.78 -7.23 24.59
C ALA A 320 19.65 -8.51 24.42
N ILE A 321 20.97 -8.38 24.56
CA ILE A 321 21.88 -9.55 24.56
C ILE A 321 21.60 -10.49 25.74
N LYS A 322 21.26 -9.96 26.92
CA LYS A 322 20.94 -10.78 28.12
C LYS A 322 19.65 -11.58 27.94
N PHE A 323 18.66 -10.99 27.26
CA PHE A 323 17.41 -11.65 26.89
C PHE A 323 17.65 -12.77 25.88
N LEU A 324 18.38 -12.49 24.79
CA LEU A 324 18.71 -13.47 23.75
C LEU A 324 19.51 -14.66 24.32
N LYS A 325 20.59 -14.40 25.07
CA LYS A 325 21.41 -15.46 25.71
C LYS A 325 20.57 -16.40 26.59
N LYS A 326 19.61 -15.85 27.34
CA LYS A 326 18.73 -16.61 28.24
C LYS A 326 17.69 -17.48 27.50
N ILE A 327 17.56 -17.32 26.18
CA ILE A 327 16.65 -18.08 25.33
C ILE A 327 17.42 -19.05 24.41
N THR A 328 18.69 -18.74 24.06
CA THR A 328 19.48 -19.54 23.10
C THR A 328 20.63 -20.35 23.69
N ASN A 329 21.10 -20.09 24.92
CA ASN A 329 22.28 -20.76 25.53
C ASN A 329 23.59 -20.67 24.69
N ILE A 330 23.87 -19.52 24.09
CA ILE A 330 25.11 -19.25 23.31
C ILE A 330 25.96 -18.17 23.99
N GLU A 331 27.29 -18.35 24.00
CA GLU A 331 28.26 -17.50 24.71
C GLU A 331 28.72 -16.22 23.96
N ASP A 332 29.52 -15.41 24.66
CA ASP A 332 29.68 -13.97 24.48
C ASP A 332 30.41 -13.46 23.22
N SER A 333 31.21 -14.28 22.54
CA SER A 333 32.26 -13.80 21.63
C SER A 333 31.78 -13.11 20.34
N PHE A 334 30.52 -13.32 19.93
CA PHE A 334 30.04 -12.93 18.59
C PHE A 334 29.48 -11.50 18.46
N PHE A 335 29.14 -10.82 19.56
CA PHE A 335 28.27 -9.62 19.53
C PHE A 335 28.99 -8.27 19.66
N GLY A 336 30.32 -8.23 19.72
CA GLY A 336 31.07 -7.04 20.15
C GLY A 336 31.18 -5.87 19.16
N CYS A 337 30.84 -6.03 17.88
CA CYS A 337 31.34 -5.13 16.82
C CYS A 337 30.36 -4.13 16.18
N ILE A 338 29.05 -4.18 16.47
CA ILE A 338 28.03 -3.63 15.53
C ILE A 338 27.02 -2.64 16.16
N ILE A 339 27.47 -1.62 16.91
CA ILE A 339 26.62 -0.45 17.25
C ILE A 339 27.40 0.86 17.15
N ASN A 340 27.07 1.67 16.14
CA ASN A 340 27.30 3.11 16.05
C ASN A 340 26.41 3.68 14.92
N GLY A 341 25.67 4.76 15.16
CA GLY A 341 24.76 5.40 14.19
C GLY A 341 23.26 5.19 14.49
N VAL A 342 22.45 6.25 14.30
CA VAL A 342 21.05 6.38 14.79
C VAL A 342 20.18 7.07 13.70
N ASP A 343 18.88 7.26 14.00
CA ASP A 343 17.85 8.12 13.34
C ASP A 343 16.97 7.51 12.21
N ARG A 344 15.65 7.81 12.12
CA ARG A 344 14.64 8.25 13.12
C ARG A 344 13.20 8.19 12.56
N ARG A 345 12.19 7.91 13.41
CA ARG A 345 10.72 8.13 13.22
C ARG A 345 10.06 7.25 12.13
N ASN A 346 8.88 6.61 12.29
CA ASN A 346 7.76 6.62 13.26
C ASN A 346 6.99 5.25 13.14
N PHE A 347 5.95 4.82 13.89
CA PHE A 347 5.08 5.39 14.95
C PHE A 347 4.36 4.25 15.76
N TYR A 348 3.36 4.60 16.59
CA TYR A 348 2.34 3.77 17.28
C TYR A 348 2.67 3.11 18.64
N GLN A 349 1.62 3.02 19.49
CA GLN A 349 1.64 2.44 20.83
C GLN A 349 1.34 0.94 20.82
N CYS A 350 1.94 0.21 21.75
CA CYS A 350 1.79 -1.24 21.93
C CYS A 350 1.58 -1.57 23.42
N HIS A 351 0.66 -2.49 23.73
CA HIS A 351 0.50 -3.06 25.07
C HIS A 351 0.76 -4.58 25.05
N PHE A 352 1.59 -5.04 25.97
CA PHE A 352 2.06 -6.43 26.06
C PHE A 352 1.35 -7.19 27.20
N PHE A 353 1.05 -8.46 26.94
CA PHE A 353 0.35 -9.34 27.87
C PHE A 353 1.15 -10.62 28.18
N ASN A 354 0.96 -11.18 29.38
CA ASN A 354 1.49 -12.49 29.77
C ASN A 354 0.52 -13.17 30.74
N LYS A 355 0.24 -14.48 30.58
CA LYS A 355 -0.79 -15.16 31.39
C LYS A 355 -0.33 -15.28 32.85
N LYS A 356 -1.12 -14.74 33.76
CA LYS A 356 -0.98 -14.91 35.22
C LYS A 356 -1.25 -16.38 35.54
N SER A 357 -0.44 -16.94 36.42
CA SER A 357 -0.69 -18.23 37.10
C SER A 357 -1.41 -17.97 38.41
#